data_AF-A0A220W7D7-F1
#
_entry.id   AF-A0A220W7D7-F1
#
_cell.length_a   1.000
_cell.length_b   1.000
_cell.length_c   1.000
_cell.angle_alpha   90.00
_cell.angle_beta   90.00
_cell.angle_gamma   90.00
#
_symmetry.space_group_name_H-M   'P 1'
#
loop_
_entity.id
_entity.type
_entity.pdbx_description
1 polymer ?
#
loop_
_entity_poly.entity_id
_entity_poly.type
_entity_poly.pdbx_seq_one_letter_code
_entity_poly.pdbx_strand_id
1 'polypeptide(L)'
;MAQFRRSLLILTALPLLSGCVAALLPLAALGTIGKQEIDRTQAKQDLVASGAIDLAMPVGSVTIGLDGDGAAPMSVQDDSFSGQGGAFEIAELDREEDAAESGSGEETSQLFQPSGPGGSPYADFAAHALKQSARLEAGEGVESVVLVPRVDIFQPETMACEGKPLAVLIDLDGPAGGDLIKAETLYRQNGLVEALNRLHFAEISVIWLSDHPAAASGRISAILNEAGFARSEADDFLFLDRGGEDRKQVRRWDAARNYCIVAIAGDDRADFDELYDYLLEPDGAIALNHMFDNGWFLTPPPLVEATREPIAKPDDKEG
;
A
#
# COMPACT_ATOMS: atom_id res chain seq x y z
N MET A 1 -36.84 74.92 -60.26
CA MET A 1 -36.15 76.20 -59.97
C MET A 1 -34.81 75.86 -59.34
N ALA A 2 -33.72 76.48 -59.85
CA ALA A 2 -32.31 76.49 -59.37
C ALA A 2 -31.62 75.11 -59.22
N GLN A 3 -30.64 74.65 -60.01
CA GLN A 3 -29.45 75.22 -60.69
C GLN A 3 -28.34 75.69 -59.73
N PHE A 4 -27.28 74.88 -59.54
CA PHE A 4 -25.87 75.27 -59.34
C PHE A 4 -24.98 74.03 -59.57
N ARG A 5 -24.38 73.92 -60.77
CA ARG A 5 -22.99 74.23 -61.15
C ARG A 5 -21.94 73.19 -60.70
N ARG A 6 -21.36 72.61 -61.75
CA ARG A 6 -20.06 71.92 -61.85
C ARG A 6 -18.95 72.64 -61.08
N SER A 7 -18.09 71.86 -60.41
CA SER A 7 -16.64 72.07 -60.45
C SER A 7 -15.93 70.72 -60.44
N LEU A 8 -15.03 70.64 -61.42
CA LEU A 8 -14.10 69.58 -61.76
C LEU A 8 -12.92 69.63 -60.77
N LEU A 9 -12.43 68.50 -60.26
CA LEU A 9 -11.01 68.36 -59.96
C LEU A 9 -10.55 66.91 -60.18
N ILE A 10 -9.37 66.85 -60.78
CA ILE A 10 -8.75 65.79 -61.54
C ILE A 10 -7.88 64.94 -60.61
N LEU A 11 -8.03 63.62 -60.76
CA LEU A 11 -6.97 62.60 -60.88
C LEU A 11 -5.63 62.84 -60.12
N THR A 12 -5.35 61.99 -59.13
CA THR A 12 -4.02 61.37 -58.96
C THR A 12 -4.20 59.91 -58.54
N ALA A 13 -3.28 59.09 -59.01
CA ALA A 13 -3.39 57.65 -59.17
C ALA A 13 -2.50 56.87 -58.18
N LEU A 14 -3.02 55.71 -57.73
CA LEU A 14 -2.34 54.42 -57.42
C LEU A 14 -1.30 54.38 -56.26
N PRO A 15 -0.90 53.18 -55.75
CA PRO A 15 -1.62 51.90 -55.58
C PRO A 15 -1.41 51.24 -54.18
N LEU A 16 -2.33 50.33 -53.84
CA LEU A 16 -2.13 48.99 -53.24
C LEU A 16 -0.93 48.77 -52.28
N LEU A 17 -1.23 48.75 -50.98
CA LEU A 17 -0.63 47.86 -49.97
C LEU A 17 -1.81 47.30 -49.16
N SER A 18 -2.43 46.20 -49.61
CA SER A 18 -2.15 44.82 -49.15
C SER A 18 -1.99 44.70 -47.64
N GLY A 19 -3.01 44.17 -46.95
CA GLY A 19 -2.85 43.74 -45.57
C GLY A 19 -4.11 43.63 -44.71
N CYS A 20 -5.26 43.21 -45.24
CA CYS A 20 -6.31 42.64 -44.39
C CYS A 20 -5.87 41.24 -43.95
N VAL A 21 -5.15 41.13 -42.83
CA VAL A 21 -5.08 39.86 -42.10
C VAL A 21 -6.33 39.81 -41.22
N ALA A 22 -7.42 39.31 -41.81
CA ALA A 22 -8.50 38.74 -41.03
C ALA A 22 -7.90 37.53 -40.30
N ALA A 23 -7.51 37.72 -39.05
CA ALA A 23 -7.13 36.63 -38.16
C ALA A 23 -8.38 35.79 -37.90
N LEU A 24 -8.61 34.81 -38.76
CA LEU A 24 -9.45 33.66 -38.47
C LEU A 24 -8.74 32.90 -37.35
N LEU A 25 -9.06 33.26 -36.11
CA LEU A 25 -8.75 32.43 -34.96
C LEU A 25 -9.48 31.10 -35.18
N PRO A 26 -8.77 29.96 -35.31
CA PRO A 26 -9.42 28.69 -35.15
C PRO A 26 -9.91 28.66 -33.71
N LEU A 27 -11.23 28.73 -33.51
CA LEU A 27 -11.87 28.20 -32.32
C LEU A 27 -11.60 26.70 -32.34
N ALA A 28 -10.40 26.32 -31.89
CA ALA A 28 -10.13 24.99 -31.42
C ALA A 28 -11.02 24.83 -30.19
N ALA A 29 -12.21 24.29 -30.39
CA ALA A 29 -12.89 23.56 -29.35
C ALA A 29 -11.99 22.37 -29.01
N LEU A 30 -10.96 22.62 -28.19
CA LEU A 30 -10.34 21.58 -27.39
C LEU A 30 -11.46 21.05 -26.52
N GLY A 31 -12.08 19.95 -26.96
CA GLY A 31 -12.84 19.10 -26.08
C GLY A 31 -11.90 18.69 -24.97
N THR A 32 -12.01 19.37 -23.83
CA THR A 32 -11.48 18.87 -22.58
C THR A 32 -12.30 17.63 -22.27
N ILE A 33 -11.86 16.48 -22.78
CA ILE A 33 -12.10 15.22 -22.10
C ILE A 33 -11.42 15.44 -20.75
N GLY A 34 -12.21 15.90 -19.78
CA GLY A 34 -11.73 16.13 -18.44
C GLY A 34 -11.20 14.80 -17.95
N LYS A 35 -9.88 14.70 -17.78
CA LYS A 35 -9.34 13.75 -16.82
C LYS A 35 -10.10 14.06 -15.54
N GLN A 36 -10.97 13.15 -15.12
CA GLN A 36 -11.69 13.29 -13.87
C GLN A 36 -10.60 13.32 -12.80
N GLU A 37 -10.36 14.51 -12.24
CA GLU A 37 -9.32 14.70 -11.25
C GLU A 37 -9.69 13.84 -10.04
N ILE A 38 -8.78 12.95 -9.66
CA ILE A 38 -8.98 12.05 -8.53
C ILE A 38 -8.95 12.90 -7.26
N ASP A 39 -10.06 12.98 -6.55
CA ASP A 39 -10.14 13.70 -5.28
C ASP A 39 -9.58 12.83 -4.14
N ARG A 40 -8.26 12.89 -3.97
CA ARG A 40 -7.55 12.15 -2.92
C ARG A 40 -7.97 12.58 -1.51
N THR A 41 -8.34 13.86 -1.34
CA THR A 41 -8.73 14.39 -0.03
C THR A 41 -10.06 13.79 0.40
N GLN A 42 -11.03 13.73 -0.51
CA GLN A 42 -12.32 13.09 -0.25
C GLN A 42 -12.14 11.59 -0.02
N ALA A 43 -11.37 10.90 -0.88
CA ALA A 43 -11.10 9.45 -0.71
C ALA A 43 -10.47 9.13 0.65
N LYS A 44 -9.53 9.97 1.12
CA LYS A 44 -8.93 9.87 2.44
C LYS A 44 -9.95 10.03 3.57
N GLN A 45 -10.81 11.06 3.50
CA GLN A 45 -11.86 11.28 4.50
C GLN A 45 -12.84 10.11 4.56
N ASP A 46 -13.24 9.58 3.41
CA ASP A 46 -14.17 8.45 3.32
C ASP A 46 -13.55 7.14 3.82
N LEU A 47 -12.24 6.94 3.61
CA LEU A 47 -11.51 5.80 4.15
C LEU A 47 -11.38 5.85 5.68
N VAL A 48 -11.09 7.03 6.24
CA VAL A 48 -11.08 7.21 7.69
C VAL A 48 -12.48 7.02 8.28
N ALA A 49 -13.52 7.52 7.59
CA ALA A 49 -14.90 7.32 7.99
C ALA A 49 -15.33 5.83 7.94
N SER A 50 -14.71 5.00 7.10
CA SER A 50 -14.91 3.55 7.10
C SER A 50 -14.10 2.81 8.16
N GLY A 51 -13.35 3.52 9.01
CA GLY A 51 -12.66 2.95 10.17
C GLY A 51 -11.15 2.75 9.98
N ALA A 52 -10.56 3.29 8.92
CA ALA A 52 -9.12 3.37 8.82
C ALA A 52 -8.54 4.42 9.77
N ILE A 53 -7.36 4.15 10.30
CA ILE A 53 -6.55 5.10 11.06
C ILE A 53 -5.55 5.74 10.09
N ASP A 54 -5.53 7.08 10.01
CA ASP A 54 -4.54 7.83 9.23
C ASP A 54 -3.20 7.86 9.98
N LEU A 55 -2.17 7.24 9.41
CA LEU A 55 -0.82 7.15 10.02
C LEU A 55 -0.02 8.44 9.87
N ALA A 56 -0.48 9.39 9.03
CA ALA A 56 0.09 10.73 8.94
C ALA A 56 -0.26 11.61 10.16
N MET A 57 -1.33 11.26 10.89
CA MET A 57 -1.76 12.04 12.04
C MET A 57 -0.88 11.74 13.27
N PRO A 58 -0.39 12.75 14.00
CA PRO A 58 0.37 12.53 15.21
C PRO A 58 -0.46 11.73 16.23
N VAL A 59 0.16 10.73 16.86
CA VAL A 59 -0.43 9.72 17.77
C VAL A 59 -1.24 10.31 18.95
N GLY A 60 -1.24 11.64 19.14
CA GLY A 60 -2.00 12.36 20.16
C GLY A 60 -3.37 12.94 19.74
N SER A 61 -3.82 12.80 18.49
CA SER A 61 -5.08 13.46 18.03
C SER A 61 -6.29 12.55 17.84
N VAL A 62 -6.23 11.26 18.20
CA VAL A 62 -7.40 10.38 18.10
C VAL A 62 -8.30 10.57 19.33
N THR A 63 -9.24 11.50 19.25
CA THR A 63 -10.37 11.55 20.18
C THR A 63 -11.39 10.47 19.79
N ILE A 64 -11.19 9.24 20.26
CA ILE A 64 -12.29 8.28 20.33
C ILE A 64 -13.19 8.75 21.48
N GLY A 65 -14.37 9.27 21.14
CA GLY A 65 -15.38 9.62 22.11
C GLY A 65 -15.82 8.37 22.87
N LEU A 66 -15.35 8.22 24.10
CA LEU A 66 -15.90 7.31 25.10
C LEU A 66 -16.22 8.14 26.33
N ASP A 67 -17.53 8.34 26.54
CA ASP A 67 -18.08 8.89 27.76
C ASP A 67 -17.70 8.00 28.96
N GLY A 68 -17.12 8.62 29.98
CA GLY A 68 -17.19 8.19 31.39
C GLY A 68 -16.41 6.94 31.78
N ASP A 69 -15.21 7.09 32.34
CA ASP A 69 -14.96 7.18 33.80
C ASP A 69 -13.47 6.90 34.08
N GLY A 70 -12.79 7.87 34.69
CA GLY A 70 -11.52 7.69 35.42
C GLY A 70 -10.30 7.07 34.72
N ALA A 71 -9.61 7.81 33.86
CA ALA A 71 -8.17 7.58 33.62
C ALA A 71 -7.38 8.78 34.14
N ALA A 72 -6.74 8.62 35.31
CA ALA A 72 -5.75 9.57 35.79
C ALA A 72 -4.55 9.58 34.83
N PRO A 73 -3.92 10.74 34.56
CA PRO A 73 -2.72 10.79 33.75
C PRO A 73 -1.60 10.06 34.49
N MET A 74 -1.12 8.94 33.95
CA MET A 74 0.17 8.41 34.36
C MET A 74 1.24 9.37 33.87
N SER A 75 1.88 10.00 34.84
CA SER A 75 3.04 10.88 34.68
C SER A 75 4.10 10.21 33.82
N VAL A 76 4.48 10.88 32.73
CA VAL A 76 5.76 10.67 32.06
C VAL A 76 6.84 11.01 33.09
N GLN A 77 7.47 9.97 33.66
CA GLN A 77 8.76 10.14 34.28
C GLN A 77 9.79 10.11 33.16
N ASP A 78 10.36 11.28 32.88
CA ASP A 78 11.62 11.44 32.18
C ASP A 78 12.71 10.71 32.97
N ASP A 79 12.88 9.41 32.71
CA ASP A 79 14.16 8.77 32.94
C ASP A 79 14.99 8.94 31.68
N SER A 80 16.00 9.79 31.80
CA SER A 80 17.03 9.99 30.79
C SER A 80 17.66 8.66 30.40
N PHE A 81 17.24 8.09 29.27
CA PHE A 81 17.90 6.94 28.69
C PHE A 81 19.10 7.44 27.86
N SER A 82 20.19 7.72 28.55
CA SER A 82 21.53 7.76 27.95
C SER A 82 21.95 6.31 27.65
N GLY A 83 21.42 5.76 26.55
CA GLY A 83 21.79 4.46 25.99
C GLY A 83 22.62 4.66 24.73
N GLN A 84 23.86 4.19 24.79
CA GLN A 84 24.91 4.38 23.80
C GLN A 84 24.51 3.85 22.41
N GLY A 85 24.83 4.63 21.37
CA GLY A 85 24.89 4.11 20.00
C GLY A 85 25.86 2.93 19.93
N GLY A 86 25.31 1.73 19.77
CA GLY A 86 26.05 0.51 19.47
C GLY A 86 26.15 0.36 17.96
N ALA A 87 27.37 0.13 17.48
CA ALA A 87 27.72 0.01 16.08
C ALA A 87 26.93 -1.08 15.36
N PHE A 88 26.52 -0.80 14.12
CA PHE A 88 26.17 -1.82 13.14
C PHE A 88 27.44 -2.58 12.77
N GLU A 89 27.54 -3.84 13.22
CA GLU A 89 28.61 -4.75 12.80
C GLU A 89 28.05 -5.62 11.67
N ILE A 90 28.53 -5.37 10.44
CA ILE A 90 28.28 -6.25 9.30
C ILE A 90 29.27 -7.40 9.45
N ALA A 91 28.79 -8.55 9.93
CA ALA A 91 29.57 -9.77 9.94
C ALA A 91 29.58 -10.38 8.53
N GLU A 92 30.71 -10.27 7.85
CA GLU A 92 31.04 -11.04 6.65
C GLU A 92 31.36 -12.47 7.10
N LEU A 93 30.48 -13.43 6.75
CA LEU A 93 30.67 -14.85 7.06
C LEU A 93 31.22 -15.57 5.83
N ASP A 94 32.46 -16.06 5.98
CA ASP A 94 33.13 -16.95 5.05
C ASP A 94 32.34 -18.25 4.84
N ARG A 95 32.28 -18.67 3.58
CA ARG A 95 31.48 -19.80 3.09
C ARG A 95 32.41 -21.00 2.90
N GLU A 96 32.27 -22.02 3.72
CA GLU A 96 32.82 -23.35 3.44
C GLU A 96 31.69 -24.26 2.94
N GLU A 97 31.83 -24.72 1.70
CA GLU A 97 31.02 -25.76 1.07
C GLU A 97 31.38 -27.12 1.68
N ASP A 98 30.37 -27.90 2.09
CA ASP A 98 30.44 -29.35 1.98
C ASP A 98 29.02 -29.94 1.85
N ALA A 99 28.87 -30.79 0.83
CA ALA A 99 27.65 -31.49 0.47
C ALA A 99 27.72 -32.96 0.92
N ALA A 100 26.61 -33.50 1.46
CA ALA A 100 26.08 -34.84 1.13
C ALA A 100 24.88 -35.28 2.03
N GLU A 101 23.74 -35.50 1.36
CA GLU A 101 22.67 -36.51 1.53
C GLU A 101 22.39 -37.23 2.87
N SER A 102 21.15 -37.13 3.37
CA SER A 102 20.06 -38.11 3.15
C SER A 102 18.99 -38.09 4.27
N GLY A 103 17.70 -38.23 3.91
CA GLY A 103 16.70 -38.89 4.77
C GLY A 103 15.38 -38.16 5.11
N SER A 104 14.48 -38.07 4.13
CA SER A 104 13.00 -38.22 4.23
C SER A 104 12.20 -37.51 5.34
N GLY A 105 11.47 -36.46 4.95
CA GLY A 105 10.40 -35.82 5.75
C GLY A 105 9.75 -34.59 5.07
N GLU A 106 9.50 -34.64 3.76
CA GLU A 106 8.63 -33.70 3.01
C GLU A 106 7.18 -34.23 3.10
N GLU A 107 6.11 -33.46 3.22
CA GLU A 107 5.65 -32.39 2.34
C GLU A 107 4.66 -31.50 3.11
N THR A 108 4.94 -30.20 3.27
CA THR A 108 3.96 -29.07 3.25
C THR A 108 4.56 -27.71 3.63
N SER A 109 5.81 -27.64 4.12
CA SER A 109 6.44 -26.36 4.52
C SER A 109 7.46 -25.78 3.52
N GLN A 110 7.52 -26.28 2.28
CA GLN A 110 8.57 -25.91 1.30
C GLN A 110 8.11 -25.07 0.09
N LEU A 111 6.98 -24.37 0.18
CA LEU A 111 6.60 -23.40 -0.87
C LEU A 111 7.23 -22.00 -0.69
N PHE A 112 8.11 -21.80 0.31
CA PHE A 112 8.96 -20.62 0.37
C PHE A 112 10.30 -20.91 -0.31
N GLN A 113 10.34 -20.79 -1.63
CA GLN A 113 11.62 -20.51 -2.27
C GLN A 113 11.88 -19.00 -2.15
N PRO A 114 12.97 -18.56 -1.51
CA PRO A 114 13.36 -17.16 -1.59
C PRO A 114 13.64 -16.84 -3.06
N SER A 115 13.06 -15.74 -3.54
CA SER A 115 13.58 -15.02 -4.70
C SER A 115 15.11 -14.96 -4.55
N GLY A 116 15.85 -15.32 -5.61
CA GLY A 116 17.27 -15.70 -5.55
C GLY A 116 18.16 -14.79 -4.67
N PRO A 117 19.35 -15.28 -4.27
CA PRO A 117 20.19 -14.66 -3.25
C PRO A 117 20.49 -13.19 -3.60
N GLY A 118 19.78 -12.25 -2.99
CA GLY A 118 20.00 -10.80 -3.12
C GLY A 118 18.78 -9.92 -3.45
N GLY A 119 17.60 -10.47 -3.75
CA GLY A 119 16.38 -9.68 -4.02
C GLY A 119 15.51 -9.43 -2.79
N SER A 120 14.87 -8.26 -2.68
CA SER A 120 13.83 -8.03 -1.67
C SER A 120 12.60 -8.91 -1.97
N PRO A 121 11.99 -9.56 -0.97
CA PRO A 121 10.75 -10.32 -1.16
C PRO A 121 9.56 -9.44 -1.59
N TYR A 122 9.65 -8.11 -1.41
CA TYR A 122 8.62 -7.16 -1.85
C TYR A 122 8.90 -6.55 -3.23
N ALA A 123 9.96 -6.98 -3.92
CA ALA A 123 10.37 -6.36 -5.17
C ALA A 123 9.30 -6.50 -6.27
N ASP A 124 8.74 -7.70 -6.45
CA ASP A 124 7.73 -7.98 -7.48
C ASP A 124 6.39 -7.32 -7.16
N PHE A 125 5.99 -7.33 -5.89
CA PHE A 125 4.85 -6.57 -5.36
C PHE A 125 4.94 -5.09 -5.71
N ALA A 126 6.07 -4.44 -5.39
CA ALA A 126 6.26 -3.03 -5.67
C ALA A 126 6.35 -2.75 -7.18
N ALA A 127 7.04 -3.62 -7.94
CA ALA A 127 7.15 -3.48 -9.39
C ALA A 127 5.77 -3.56 -10.08
N HIS A 128 4.89 -4.46 -9.61
CA HIS A 128 3.53 -4.57 -10.13
C HIS A 128 2.73 -3.29 -9.87
N ALA A 129 2.70 -2.79 -8.63
CA ALA A 129 1.95 -1.59 -8.29
C ALA A 129 2.45 -0.35 -9.08
N LEU A 130 3.78 -0.20 -9.22
CA LEU A 130 4.39 0.87 -10.03
C LEU A 130 3.99 0.77 -11.51
N LYS A 131 3.92 -0.44 -12.05
CA LYS A 131 3.42 -0.67 -13.41
C LYS A 131 1.96 -0.21 -13.56
N GLN A 132 1.10 -0.47 -12.57
CA GLN A 132 -0.29 0.00 -12.60
C GLN A 132 -0.38 1.53 -12.53
N SER A 133 0.46 2.18 -11.73
CA SER A 133 0.57 3.65 -11.71
C SER A 133 0.95 4.22 -13.08
N ALA A 134 1.98 3.67 -13.73
CA ALA A 134 2.39 4.09 -15.08
C ALA A 134 1.27 3.91 -16.13
N ARG A 135 0.46 2.85 -16.00
CA ARG A 135 -0.71 2.62 -16.87
C ARG A 135 -1.78 3.69 -16.67
N LEU A 136 -2.11 4.01 -15.42
CA LEU A 136 -3.06 5.07 -15.11
C LEU A 136 -2.60 6.43 -15.66
N GLU A 137 -1.32 6.77 -15.51
CA GLU A 137 -0.74 8.00 -16.06
C GLU A 137 -0.84 8.06 -17.60
N ALA A 138 -0.63 6.93 -18.26
CA ALA A 138 -0.78 6.76 -19.70
C ALA A 138 -2.26 6.80 -20.17
N GLY A 139 -3.22 6.86 -19.24
CA GLY A 139 -4.66 6.82 -19.55
C GLY A 139 -5.16 5.42 -19.91
N GLU A 140 -4.40 4.38 -19.58
CA GLU A 140 -4.85 3.00 -19.66
C GLU A 140 -5.71 2.64 -18.44
N GLY A 141 -6.56 1.62 -18.60
CA GLY A 141 -7.34 1.09 -17.48
C GLY A 141 -6.44 0.38 -16.46
N VAL A 142 -6.76 0.59 -15.19
CA VAL A 142 -6.23 -0.17 -14.05
C VAL A 142 -7.35 -1.00 -13.43
N GLU A 143 -7.01 -2.16 -12.91
CA GLU A 143 -7.94 -3.09 -12.29
C GLU A 143 -7.58 -3.27 -10.83
N SER A 144 -8.60 -3.37 -9.97
CA SER A 144 -8.38 -3.73 -8.58
C SER A 144 -8.04 -5.21 -8.48
N VAL A 145 -7.34 -5.58 -7.43
CA VAL A 145 -7.07 -6.99 -7.08
C VAL A 145 -7.96 -7.47 -5.93
N VAL A 146 -8.87 -6.63 -5.44
CA VAL A 146 -9.87 -6.99 -4.42
C VAL A 146 -11.12 -7.52 -5.11
N LEU A 147 -11.53 -8.75 -4.78
CA LEU A 147 -12.73 -9.39 -5.29
C LEU A 147 -14.00 -8.69 -4.80
N VAL A 148 -15.07 -8.75 -5.61
CA VAL A 148 -16.38 -8.22 -5.23
C VAL A 148 -17.01 -9.05 -4.08
N PRO A 149 -17.88 -8.47 -3.22
CA PRO A 149 -18.42 -9.17 -2.04
C PRO A 149 -19.23 -10.44 -2.28
N ARG A 150 -19.66 -10.69 -3.52
CA ARG A 150 -20.36 -11.92 -3.93
C ARG A 150 -19.66 -12.46 -5.17
N VAL A 151 -18.43 -12.93 -4.98
CA VAL A 151 -17.61 -13.46 -6.06
C VAL A 151 -18.17 -14.79 -6.55
N ASP A 152 -18.29 -14.94 -7.87
CA ASP A 152 -18.33 -16.27 -8.49
C ASP A 152 -16.89 -16.75 -8.61
N ILE A 153 -16.51 -17.77 -7.84
CA ILE A 153 -15.12 -18.27 -7.83
C ILE A 153 -14.70 -18.78 -9.21
N PHE A 154 -15.63 -19.17 -10.09
CA PHE A 154 -15.30 -19.63 -11.44
C PHE A 154 -15.20 -18.48 -12.45
N GLN A 155 -15.70 -17.30 -12.10
CA GLN A 155 -15.65 -16.07 -12.89
C GLN A 155 -15.36 -14.89 -11.95
N PRO A 156 -14.15 -14.81 -11.38
CA PRO A 156 -13.86 -13.82 -10.36
C PRO A 156 -13.91 -12.41 -10.95
N GLU A 157 -14.70 -11.55 -10.32
CA GLU A 157 -14.79 -10.13 -10.63
C GLU A 157 -14.13 -9.31 -9.52
N THR A 158 -13.45 -8.23 -9.90
CA THR A 158 -12.79 -7.33 -8.96
C THR A 158 -13.52 -5.99 -8.83
N MET A 159 -13.25 -5.27 -7.74
CA MET A 159 -13.82 -3.97 -7.46
C MET A 159 -13.39 -2.93 -8.53
N ALA A 160 -14.29 -2.05 -8.92
CA ALA A 160 -13.98 -1.02 -9.91
C ALA A 160 -12.98 0.03 -9.37
N CYS A 161 -12.08 0.52 -10.23
CA CYS A 161 -11.05 1.51 -9.89
C CYS A 161 -11.36 2.95 -10.33
N GLU A 162 -12.35 3.16 -11.20
CA GLU A 162 -12.61 4.46 -11.81
C GLU A 162 -12.82 5.57 -10.76
N GLY A 163 -12.07 6.67 -10.94
CA GLY A 163 -12.14 7.85 -10.06
C GLY A 163 -11.47 7.71 -8.69
N LYS A 164 -10.77 6.59 -8.42
CA LYS A 164 -10.14 6.33 -7.12
C LYS A 164 -8.62 6.47 -7.16
N PRO A 165 -7.99 6.99 -6.09
CA PRO A 165 -6.53 6.93 -5.94
C PRO A 165 -6.03 5.49 -5.85
N LEU A 166 -4.80 5.24 -6.31
CA LEU A 166 -4.17 3.93 -6.19
C LEU A 166 -3.69 3.68 -4.76
N ALA A 167 -3.86 2.44 -4.32
CA ALA A 167 -3.24 1.95 -3.09
C ALA A 167 -2.76 0.51 -3.25
N VAL A 168 -1.90 0.10 -2.33
CA VAL A 168 -1.59 -1.30 -2.07
C VAL A 168 -2.08 -1.68 -0.67
N LEU A 169 -2.31 -2.96 -0.47
CA LEU A 169 -2.61 -3.52 0.85
C LEU A 169 -1.47 -4.42 1.31
N ILE A 170 -1.08 -4.32 2.58
CA ILE A 170 -0.04 -5.16 3.17
C ILE A 170 -0.58 -5.74 4.47
N ASP A 171 -0.59 -7.07 4.57
CA ASP A 171 -0.87 -7.76 5.82
C ASP A 171 0.28 -7.56 6.83
N LEU A 172 -0.07 -7.29 8.07
CA LEU A 172 0.88 -7.08 9.16
C LEU A 172 1.08 -8.30 10.04
N ASP A 173 0.12 -9.21 10.05
CA ASP A 173 0.10 -10.27 11.02
C ASP A 173 1.13 -11.33 10.60
N GLY A 174 1.80 -11.93 11.59
CA GLY A 174 2.62 -13.10 11.36
C GLY A 174 1.79 -14.38 11.54
N PRO A 175 2.34 -15.55 11.19
CA PRO A 175 1.66 -16.82 11.42
C PRO A 175 1.32 -16.96 12.91
N ALA A 176 0.15 -17.54 13.18
CA ALA A 176 -0.69 -17.57 14.39
C ALA A 176 -0.06 -17.66 15.80
N GLY A 177 0.98 -16.88 16.09
CA GLY A 177 1.72 -16.90 17.36
C GLY A 177 2.67 -15.73 17.58
N GLY A 178 3.09 -15.02 16.52
CA GLY A 178 3.86 -13.79 16.64
C GLY A 178 2.94 -12.63 17.03
N ASP A 179 2.85 -12.32 18.32
CA ASP A 179 2.12 -11.14 18.77
C ASP A 179 3.04 -9.93 18.65
N LEU A 180 2.84 -9.13 17.58
CA LEU A 180 3.56 -7.88 17.31
C LEU A 180 3.62 -6.98 18.55
N ILE A 181 2.55 -7.01 19.35
CA ILE A 181 2.36 -6.23 20.56
C ILE A 181 2.99 -6.88 21.80
N LYS A 182 3.47 -8.12 21.74
CA LYS A 182 4.20 -8.74 22.85
C LYS A 182 5.69 -8.94 22.58
N ALA A 183 6.10 -8.90 21.33
CA ALA A 183 7.50 -9.05 20.96
C ALA A 183 8.40 -8.03 21.69
N GLU A 184 9.46 -8.53 22.33
CA GLU A 184 10.50 -7.70 22.96
C GLU A 184 11.40 -7.04 21.90
N THR A 185 11.60 -7.73 20.78
CA THR A 185 12.45 -7.27 19.67
C THR A 185 11.83 -7.74 18.36
N LEU A 186 11.71 -6.80 17.42
CA LEU A 186 11.18 -7.03 16.09
C LEU A 186 12.29 -6.75 15.06
N TYR A 187 12.41 -7.63 14.08
CA TYR A 187 13.23 -7.42 12.89
C TYR A 187 12.35 -7.05 11.71
N ARG A 188 12.81 -6.07 10.93
CA ARG A 188 12.18 -5.66 9.69
C ARG A 188 12.55 -6.62 8.56
N GLN A 189 11.60 -6.87 7.66
CA GLN A 189 11.93 -7.53 6.41
C GLN A 189 12.85 -6.68 5.54
N ASN A 190 13.83 -7.34 4.93
CA ASN A 190 14.80 -6.69 4.06
C ASN A 190 14.12 -6.14 2.80
N GLY A 191 14.43 -4.89 2.44
CA GLY A 191 13.97 -4.28 1.19
C GLY A 191 12.54 -3.72 1.21
N LEU A 192 11.78 -3.91 2.30
CA LEU A 192 10.42 -3.35 2.41
C LEU A 192 10.43 -1.82 2.45
N VAL A 193 11.35 -1.21 3.21
CA VAL A 193 11.48 0.26 3.28
C VAL A 193 11.75 0.85 1.89
N GLU A 194 12.62 0.21 1.11
CA GLU A 194 12.95 0.61 -0.25
C GLU A 194 11.74 0.47 -1.19
N ALA A 195 10.96 -0.61 -1.04
CA ALA A 195 9.71 -0.80 -1.76
C ALA A 195 8.69 0.31 -1.44
N LEU A 196 8.44 0.57 -0.16
CA LEU A 196 7.50 1.60 0.32
C LEU A 196 7.88 2.99 -0.21
N ASN A 197 9.17 3.36 -0.12
CA ASN A 197 9.66 4.64 -0.64
C ASN A 197 9.37 4.83 -2.14
N ARG A 198 9.50 3.76 -2.93
CA ARG A 198 9.18 3.81 -4.37
C ARG A 198 7.68 3.97 -4.60
N LEU A 199 6.85 3.28 -3.83
CA LEU A 199 5.39 3.39 -3.90
C LEU A 199 4.93 4.82 -3.56
N HIS A 200 5.44 5.39 -2.47
CA HIS A 200 5.13 6.76 -2.07
C HIS A 200 5.55 7.79 -3.11
N PHE A 201 6.73 7.62 -3.74
CA PHE A 201 7.18 8.51 -4.81
C PHE A 201 6.27 8.48 -6.04
N ALA A 202 5.59 7.36 -6.28
CA ALA A 202 4.59 7.19 -7.35
C ALA A 202 3.16 7.54 -6.89
N GLU A 203 3.01 8.21 -5.74
CA GLU A 203 1.73 8.58 -5.12
C GLU A 203 0.78 7.39 -4.92
N ILE A 204 1.32 6.20 -4.62
CA ILE A 204 0.53 5.02 -4.27
C ILE A 204 0.44 4.96 -2.74
N SER A 205 -0.78 4.96 -2.22
CA SER A 205 -1.04 4.86 -0.77
C SER A 205 -0.77 3.45 -0.25
N VAL A 206 -0.34 3.34 1.00
CA VAL A 206 -0.12 2.04 1.66
C VAL A 206 -1.20 1.83 2.72
N ILE A 207 -1.93 0.73 2.60
CA ILE A 207 -2.96 0.34 3.56
C ILE A 207 -2.48 -0.91 4.29
N TRP A 208 -2.21 -0.77 5.57
CA TRP A 208 -1.84 -1.86 6.47
C TRP A 208 -3.10 -2.53 7.01
N LEU A 209 -3.16 -3.86 6.98
CA LEU A 209 -4.28 -4.64 7.50
C LEU A 209 -3.78 -5.57 8.61
N SER A 210 -4.54 -5.62 9.72
CA SER A 210 -4.23 -6.52 10.85
C SER A 210 -5.51 -6.99 11.54
N ASP A 211 -5.43 -8.15 12.19
CA ASP A 211 -6.42 -8.68 13.14
C ASP A 211 -6.20 -8.21 14.58
N HIS A 212 -5.15 -7.43 14.85
CA HIS A 212 -5.04 -6.77 16.14
C HIS A 212 -6.23 -5.83 16.39
N PRO A 213 -6.72 -5.75 17.64
CA PRO A 213 -7.88 -4.93 17.97
C PRO A 213 -7.57 -3.44 17.80
N ALA A 214 -8.57 -2.63 17.46
CA ALA A 214 -8.46 -1.18 17.28
C ALA A 214 -7.86 -0.45 18.50
N ALA A 215 -8.02 -1.01 19.70
CA ALA A 215 -7.39 -0.52 20.93
C ALA A 215 -5.85 -0.55 20.88
N ALA A 216 -5.24 -1.38 20.03
CA ALA A 216 -3.79 -1.46 19.82
C ALA A 216 -3.25 -0.41 18.83
N SER A 217 -4.12 0.41 18.22
CA SER A 217 -3.78 1.42 17.20
C SER A 217 -2.57 2.28 17.54
N GLY A 218 -2.53 2.89 18.72
CA GLY A 218 -1.41 3.74 19.13
C GLY A 218 -0.08 2.99 19.16
N ARG A 219 -0.08 1.73 19.60
CA ARG A 219 1.13 0.92 19.68
C ARG A 219 1.59 0.40 18.32
N ILE A 220 0.66 -0.07 17.48
CA ILE A 220 0.98 -0.52 16.12
C ILE A 220 1.49 0.65 15.29
N SER A 221 0.82 1.80 15.37
CA SER A 221 1.27 3.02 14.67
C SER A 221 2.69 3.42 15.09
N ALA A 222 3.00 3.35 16.39
CA ALA A 222 4.36 3.63 16.88
C ALA A 222 5.39 2.63 16.32
N ILE A 223 5.07 1.33 16.30
CA ILE A 223 5.94 0.29 15.73
C ILE A 223 6.19 0.54 14.25
N LEU A 224 5.17 0.85 13.46
CA LEU A 224 5.31 1.14 12.02
C LEU A 224 6.17 2.39 11.78
N ASN A 225 6.00 3.43 12.60
CA ASN A 225 6.83 4.64 12.51
C ASN A 225 8.29 4.37 12.89
N GLU A 226 8.53 3.66 13.99
CA GLU A 226 9.89 3.29 14.45
C GLU A 226 10.60 2.38 13.44
N ALA A 227 9.85 1.47 12.81
CA ALA A 227 10.32 0.63 11.72
C ALA A 227 10.54 1.41 10.41
N GLY A 228 10.16 2.69 10.33
CA GLY A 228 10.27 3.49 9.11
C GLY A 228 9.33 3.03 7.98
N PHE A 229 8.24 2.35 8.33
CA PHE A 229 7.21 1.87 7.40
C PHE A 229 6.09 2.89 7.18
N ALA A 230 5.87 3.79 8.13
CA ALA A 230 4.93 4.89 8.01
C ALA A 230 5.67 6.22 7.93
N ARG A 231 5.19 7.14 7.08
CA ARG A 231 5.72 8.51 6.96
C ARG A 231 4.64 9.53 7.24
N SER A 232 4.98 10.57 7.99
CA SER A 232 4.04 11.65 8.40
C SER A 232 3.41 12.41 7.23
N GLU A 233 4.05 12.38 6.07
CA GLU A 233 3.66 13.08 4.85
C GLU A 233 3.06 12.16 3.79
N ALA A 234 3.02 10.84 4.03
CA ALA A 234 2.42 9.86 3.13
C ALA A 234 0.96 9.60 3.51
N ASP A 235 0.14 9.28 2.51
CA ASP A 235 -1.23 8.78 2.73
C ASP A 235 -1.17 7.29 3.06
N ASP A 236 -0.69 6.98 4.26
CA ASP A 236 -0.62 5.63 4.81
C ASP A 236 -1.75 5.42 5.83
N PHE A 237 -2.38 4.25 5.78
CA PHE A 237 -3.55 3.94 6.58
C PHE A 237 -3.42 2.60 7.29
N LEU A 238 -4.07 2.46 8.44
CA LEU A 238 -4.09 1.23 9.22
C LEU A 238 -5.53 0.79 9.47
N PHE A 239 -5.87 -0.43 9.05
CA PHE A 239 -7.11 -1.12 9.38
C PHE A 239 -6.86 -2.18 10.45
N LEU A 240 -7.55 -2.02 11.58
CA LEU A 240 -7.52 -2.94 12.72
C LEU A 240 -8.88 -3.57 12.94
N ASP A 241 -8.91 -4.65 13.72
CA ASP A 241 -10.15 -5.29 14.13
C ASP A 241 -10.99 -4.37 15.02
N ARG A 242 -12.19 -4.02 14.53
CA ARG A 242 -13.19 -3.19 15.22
C ARG A 242 -14.09 -4.01 16.16
N GLY A 243 -13.89 -5.32 16.22
CA GLY A 243 -14.66 -6.27 17.01
C GLY A 243 -16.00 -6.64 16.39
N GLY A 244 -16.73 -7.56 17.05
CA GLY A 244 -18.03 -8.03 16.58
C GLY A 244 -17.91 -8.97 15.38
N GLU A 245 -18.56 -8.60 14.26
CA GLU A 245 -18.52 -9.36 12.99
C GLU A 245 -17.49 -8.78 11.99
N ASP A 246 -16.58 -7.92 12.46
CA ASP A 246 -15.54 -7.34 11.61
C ASP A 246 -14.52 -8.40 11.20
N ARG A 247 -14.30 -8.55 9.91
CA ARG A 247 -13.38 -9.53 9.32
C ARG A 247 -12.40 -8.82 8.40
N LYS A 248 -11.19 -9.36 8.23
CA LYS A 248 -10.21 -8.84 7.26
C LYS A 248 -10.84 -8.61 5.88
N GLN A 249 -11.68 -9.52 5.39
CA GLN A 249 -12.38 -9.37 4.11
C GLN A 249 -13.26 -8.10 4.04
N VAL A 250 -14.01 -7.81 5.11
CA VAL A 250 -14.86 -6.61 5.17
C VAL A 250 -13.99 -5.35 5.10
N ARG A 251 -12.86 -5.34 5.82
CA ARG A 251 -11.89 -4.23 5.79
C ARG A 251 -11.24 -4.06 4.41
N ARG A 252 -10.91 -5.15 3.69
CA ARG A 252 -10.44 -5.10 2.29
C ARG A 252 -11.49 -4.46 1.37
N TRP A 253 -12.78 -4.81 1.52
CA TRP A 253 -13.85 -4.19 0.76
C TRP A 253 -14.05 -2.72 1.11
N ASP A 254 -14.00 -2.36 2.40
CA ASP A 254 -14.08 -0.97 2.87
C ASP A 254 -12.96 -0.13 2.25
N ALA A 255 -11.73 -0.66 2.19
CA ALA A 255 -10.61 -0.03 1.50
C ALA A 255 -10.85 0.13 -0.01
N ALA A 256 -11.25 -0.95 -0.68
CA ALA A 256 -11.47 -0.96 -2.13
C ALA A 256 -12.66 -0.11 -2.61
N ARG A 257 -13.56 0.31 -1.72
CA ARG A 257 -14.62 1.29 -2.07
C ARG A 257 -14.05 2.69 -2.31
N ASN A 258 -12.99 3.06 -1.60
CA ASN A 258 -12.43 4.42 -1.64
C ASN A 258 -11.12 4.49 -2.43
N TYR A 259 -10.34 3.39 -2.47
CA TYR A 259 -9.08 3.29 -3.18
C TYR A 259 -9.12 2.16 -4.22
N CYS A 260 -8.40 2.32 -5.33
CA CYS A 260 -8.11 1.25 -6.26
C CYS A 260 -6.94 0.43 -5.72
N ILE A 261 -7.23 -0.72 -5.10
CA ILE A 261 -6.21 -1.59 -4.54
C ILE A 261 -5.58 -2.38 -5.69
N VAL A 262 -4.35 -2.05 -6.07
CA VAL A 262 -3.68 -2.62 -7.26
C VAL A 262 -2.71 -3.75 -6.94
N ALA A 263 -2.36 -3.95 -5.68
CA ALA A 263 -1.59 -5.09 -5.22
C ALA A 263 -1.89 -5.37 -3.74
N ILE A 264 -1.78 -6.64 -3.34
CA ILE A 264 -1.85 -7.11 -1.97
C ILE A 264 -0.58 -7.92 -1.68
N ALA A 265 0.02 -7.70 -0.51
CA ALA A 265 1.11 -8.49 0.03
C ALA A 265 0.68 -9.15 1.35
N GLY A 266 0.94 -10.44 1.51
CA GLY A 266 0.60 -11.21 2.71
C GLY A 266 1.36 -12.54 2.72
N ASP A 267 1.47 -13.19 3.87
CA ASP A 267 2.19 -14.45 4.03
C ASP A 267 1.28 -15.68 3.98
N ASP A 268 -0.02 -15.50 4.18
CA ASP A 268 -1.04 -16.54 4.04
C ASP A 268 -1.94 -16.27 2.83
N ARG A 269 -2.47 -17.33 2.21
CA ARG A 269 -3.49 -17.21 1.16
C ARG A 269 -4.77 -16.52 1.66
N ALA A 270 -5.10 -16.67 2.94
CA ALA A 270 -6.22 -15.99 3.58
C ALA A 270 -6.08 -14.45 3.64
N ASP A 271 -4.86 -13.93 3.45
CA ASP A 271 -4.60 -12.49 3.39
C ASP A 271 -5.14 -11.82 2.12
N PHE A 272 -5.38 -12.62 1.08
CA PHE A 272 -5.91 -12.15 -0.19
C PHE A 272 -7.44 -12.28 -0.28
N ASP A 273 -7.98 -13.39 0.22
CA ASP A 273 -9.43 -13.63 0.31
C ASP A 273 -9.78 -14.61 1.44
N GLU A 274 -10.83 -14.29 2.23
CA GLU A 274 -11.28 -15.15 3.34
C GLU A 274 -11.71 -16.55 2.90
N LEU A 275 -12.05 -16.76 1.62
CA LEU A 275 -12.38 -18.09 1.10
C LEU A 275 -11.32 -19.14 1.44
N TYR A 276 -10.03 -18.77 1.42
CA TYR A 276 -8.93 -19.71 1.65
C TYR A 276 -8.96 -20.35 3.06
N ASP A 277 -9.55 -19.67 4.06
CA ASP A 277 -9.75 -20.24 5.41
C ASP A 277 -10.81 -21.35 5.44
N TYR A 278 -11.70 -21.37 4.44
CA TYR A 278 -12.84 -22.28 4.39
C TYR A 278 -12.66 -23.41 3.38
N LEU A 279 -11.59 -23.40 2.58
CA LEU A 279 -11.30 -24.47 1.64
C LEU A 279 -10.87 -25.74 2.37
N LEU A 280 -11.49 -26.86 2.03
CA LEU A 280 -11.02 -28.18 2.47
C LEU A 280 -9.65 -28.53 1.88
N GLU A 281 -9.41 -28.08 0.64
CA GLU A 281 -8.16 -28.25 -0.08
C GLU A 281 -7.63 -26.85 -0.46
N PRO A 282 -6.45 -26.44 0.01
CA PRO A 282 -5.90 -25.10 -0.25
C PRO A 282 -5.81 -24.73 -1.75
N ASP A 283 -5.59 -25.74 -2.61
CA ASP A 283 -5.55 -25.57 -4.07
C ASP A 283 -6.94 -25.57 -4.74
N GLY A 284 -8.02 -25.70 -3.97
CA GLY A 284 -9.39 -25.82 -4.47
C GLY A 284 -9.90 -24.57 -5.19
N ALA A 285 -9.32 -23.39 -4.94
CA ALA A 285 -9.62 -22.14 -5.64
C ALA A 285 -8.74 -21.92 -6.89
N ILE A 286 -8.64 -22.94 -7.75
CA ILE A 286 -7.78 -22.93 -8.95
C ILE A 286 -8.01 -21.68 -9.82
N ALA A 287 -9.27 -21.25 -9.95
CA ALA A 287 -9.64 -20.10 -10.75
C ALA A 287 -9.07 -18.77 -10.20
N LEU A 288 -8.68 -18.68 -8.93
CA LEU A 288 -8.02 -17.51 -8.34
C LEU A 288 -6.49 -17.57 -8.45
N ASN A 289 -5.91 -18.72 -8.81
CA ASN A 289 -4.44 -18.87 -8.85
C ASN A 289 -3.76 -17.90 -9.83
N HIS A 290 -4.47 -17.43 -10.86
CA HIS A 290 -3.95 -16.45 -11.81
C HIS A 290 -3.74 -15.05 -11.22
N MET A 291 -4.25 -14.78 -10.02
CA MET A 291 -4.04 -13.52 -9.29
C MET A 291 -2.70 -13.50 -8.56
N PHE A 292 -2.16 -14.67 -8.19
CA PHE A 292 -0.82 -14.77 -7.60
C PHE A 292 0.24 -14.37 -8.62
N ASP A 293 1.23 -13.61 -8.16
CA ASP A 293 2.27 -12.92 -8.96
C ASP A 293 1.71 -11.89 -9.96
N ASN A 294 0.40 -11.66 -9.93
CA ASN A 294 -0.32 -10.75 -10.82
C ASN A 294 -1.33 -9.90 -10.04
N GLY A 295 -0.89 -9.40 -8.89
CA GLY A 295 -1.70 -8.57 -7.99
C GLY A 295 -1.71 -9.09 -6.56
N TRP A 296 -1.62 -10.40 -6.36
CA TRP A 296 -1.46 -11.04 -5.06
C TRP A 296 -0.05 -11.57 -4.92
N PHE A 297 0.67 -11.13 -3.90
CA PHE A 297 2.07 -11.46 -3.72
C PHE A 297 2.26 -12.12 -2.36
N LEU A 298 2.68 -13.38 -2.36
CA LEU A 298 3.12 -14.05 -1.15
C LEU A 298 4.46 -13.47 -0.72
N THR A 299 4.47 -12.86 0.46
CA THR A 299 5.63 -12.18 1.05
C THR A 299 5.74 -12.57 2.52
N PRO A 300 6.93 -12.59 3.13
CA PRO A 300 7.02 -12.81 4.57
C PRO A 300 6.32 -11.69 5.35
N PRO A 301 5.94 -11.90 6.63
CA PRO A 301 5.38 -10.83 7.45
C PRO A 301 6.33 -9.63 7.56
N PRO A 302 5.85 -8.38 7.44
CA PRO A 302 6.69 -7.16 7.46
C PRO A 302 7.63 -7.03 8.65
N LEU A 303 7.20 -7.57 9.80
CA LEU A 303 7.92 -7.60 11.06
C LEU A 303 7.91 -9.02 11.60
N VAL A 304 9.07 -9.51 12.03
CA VAL A 304 9.22 -10.83 12.66
C VAL A 304 9.83 -10.67 14.04
N GLU A 305 9.32 -11.44 15.00
CA GLU A 305 9.91 -11.48 16.34
C GLU A 305 11.31 -12.10 16.29
N ALA A 306 12.24 -11.52 17.06
CA ALA A 306 13.56 -12.08 17.26
C ALA A 306 13.46 -13.42 17.99
N THR A 307 13.53 -14.55 17.28
CA THR A 307 13.64 -15.85 17.93
C THR A 307 14.98 -15.95 18.65
N ARG A 308 14.94 -16.02 19.98
CA ARG A 308 16.10 -16.33 20.80
C ARG A 308 16.48 -17.78 20.53
N GLU A 309 17.61 -18.01 19.88
CA GLU A 309 18.16 -19.36 19.72
C GLU A 309 18.33 -19.98 21.12
N PRO A 310 17.85 -21.20 21.38
CA PRO A 310 18.04 -21.82 22.68
C PRO A 310 19.53 -22.01 22.90
N ILE A 311 20.10 -21.32 23.88
CA ILE A 311 21.48 -21.57 24.32
C ILE A 311 21.53 -23.04 24.73
N ALA A 312 22.20 -23.86 23.92
CA ALA A 312 22.47 -25.25 24.25
C ALA A 312 23.17 -25.25 25.61
N LYS A 313 22.56 -25.90 26.61
CA LYS A 313 23.22 -26.11 27.90
C LYS A 313 24.53 -26.84 27.63
N PRO A 314 25.67 -26.38 28.16
CA PRO A 314 26.90 -27.14 28.05
C PRO A 314 26.65 -28.52 28.65
N ASP A 315 27.04 -29.56 27.90
CA ASP A 315 27.00 -30.95 28.33
C ASP A 315 27.79 -31.05 29.63
N ASP A 316 27.12 -31.21 30.77
CA ASP A 316 27.73 -31.57 32.04
C ASP A 316 28.23 -33.02 31.92
N LYS A 317 29.38 -33.19 31.25
CA LYS A 317 30.18 -34.41 31.28
C LYS A 317 31.45 -34.18 32.09
N GLU A 318 31.28 -34.13 33.40
CA GLU A 318 32.30 -34.49 34.39
C GLU A 318 31.57 -35.14 35.58
N GLY A 319 31.89 -36.32 36.10
CA GLY A 319 32.95 -37.30 35.85
C GLY A 319 32.69 -38.55 36.70
#